data_AF-A0A4R1Q2V9-F1
#
_entry.id   AF-A0A4R1Q2V9-F1
#
_cell.length_a   1.000
_cell.length_b   1.000
_cell.length_c   1.000
_cell.angle_alpha   90.00
_cell.angle_beta   90.00
_cell.angle_gamma   90.00
#
_symmetry.space_group_name_H-M   'P 1'
#
loop_
_entity.id
_entity.type
_entity.pdbx_description
1 polymer ?
#
loop_
_entity_poly.entity_id
_entity_poly.type
_entity_poly.pdbx_seq_one_letter_code
_entity_poly.pdbx_strand_id
1 'polypeptide(L)'
;MDNITHIKEQILQLIQVPPVFGVERIAGGTADYARLAPDWLASLSGIDRLEAAAWQRDNAFVLKIKYLRQAIFRLSSLECAAGATAERCRMWFNCLASILSQKLIGENYPIDSEEAVTFFALARDFSLERYQDWPEKSDFEGVSSRILYGLMTGYPVVLPEENPAYDDEHWLQLYQAITQKNGTKVKAACMALADYWLHDYEVNEVPVYDQEQFPCFEPDCNAILAIALYREQIPVVFEEEKYRRFYLAALLE
;
A
#
# COMPACT_ATOMS: atom_id res chain seq x y z
N MET A 1 -0.36 -10.36 -24.32
CA MET A 1 0.88 -10.36 -23.53
C MET A 1 0.54 -10.99 -22.19
N ASP A 2 1.33 -11.92 -21.67
CA ASP A 2 1.09 -12.47 -20.33
C ASP A 2 1.25 -11.36 -19.29
N ASN A 3 0.37 -11.31 -18.28
CA ASN A 3 0.28 -10.23 -17.30
C ASN A 3 1.59 -10.11 -16.49
N ILE A 4 2.27 -11.23 -16.27
CA ILE A 4 3.58 -11.30 -15.60
C ILE A 4 4.66 -10.61 -16.44
N THR A 5 4.66 -10.78 -17.76
CA THR A 5 5.60 -10.08 -18.66
C THR A 5 5.40 -8.58 -18.60
N HIS A 6 4.15 -8.12 -18.57
CA HIS A 6 3.83 -6.69 -18.46
C HIS A 6 4.32 -6.07 -17.15
N ILE A 7 4.05 -6.74 -16.01
CA ILE A 7 4.52 -6.31 -14.69
C ILE A 7 6.05 -6.24 -14.65
N LYS A 8 6.73 -7.25 -15.20
CA LYS A 8 8.19 -7.30 -15.31
C LYS A 8 8.73 -6.11 -16.11
N GLU A 9 8.12 -5.79 -17.25
CA GLU A 9 8.49 -4.63 -18.05
C GLU A 9 8.30 -3.31 -17.29
N GLN A 10 7.20 -3.15 -16.56
CA GLN A 10 6.95 -1.95 -15.74
C GLN A 10 8.00 -1.78 -14.63
N ILE A 11 8.36 -2.87 -13.93
CA ILE A 11 9.42 -2.84 -12.91
C ILE A 11 10.76 -2.48 -13.53
N LEU A 12 11.11 -3.10 -14.67
CA LEU A 12 12.37 -2.81 -15.36
C LEU A 12 12.43 -1.36 -15.85
N GLN A 13 11.33 -0.81 -16.37
CA GLN A 13 11.24 0.60 -16.74
C GLN A 13 11.44 1.52 -15.54
N LEU A 14 10.83 1.22 -14.39
CA LEU A 14 11.00 2.00 -13.16
C LEU A 14 12.44 2.01 -12.62
N ILE A 15 13.13 0.88 -12.74
CA ILE A 15 14.53 0.73 -12.32
C ILE A 15 15.49 1.44 -13.29
N GLN A 16 15.17 1.44 -14.59
CA GLN A 16 16.02 2.07 -15.61
C GLN A 16 15.98 3.60 -15.55
N VAL A 17 14.90 4.18 -15.03
CA VAL A 17 14.80 5.62 -14.78
C VAL A 17 15.35 5.90 -13.38
N PRO A 18 16.50 6.60 -13.25
CA PRO A 18 17.03 6.95 -11.94
C PRO A 18 15.99 7.77 -11.14
N PRO A 19 15.82 7.49 -9.83
CA PRO A 19 14.94 8.31 -9.02
C PRO A 19 15.48 9.74 -8.95
N VAL A 20 14.57 10.71 -9.00
CA VAL A 20 14.86 12.09 -8.65
C VAL A 20 14.18 12.35 -7.32
N PHE A 21 14.99 12.58 -6.29
CA PHE A 21 14.50 12.91 -4.96
C PHE A 21 14.32 14.43 -4.84
N GLY A 22 13.18 14.83 -4.26
CA GLY A 22 12.94 16.21 -3.85
C GLY A 22 13.59 16.52 -2.51
N VAL A 23 13.02 17.50 -1.79
CA VAL A 23 13.32 17.67 -0.36
C VAL A 23 12.87 16.40 0.36
N GLU A 24 13.77 15.78 1.12
CA GLU A 24 13.46 14.58 1.91
C GLU A 24 12.19 14.81 2.73
N ARG A 25 11.21 13.90 2.58
CA ARG A 25 9.97 13.98 3.36
C ARG A 25 10.12 13.35 4.74
N ILE A 26 11.10 12.46 4.88
CA ILE A 26 11.52 11.86 6.16
C ILE A 26 13.05 11.94 6.22
N ALA A 27 13.58 12.47 7.32
CA ALA A 27 15.02 12.61 7.54
C ALA A 27 15.73 11.26 7.38
N GLY A 28 16.72 11.20 6.49
CA GLY A 28 17.52 9.99 6.25
C GLY A 28 17.02 9.11 5.11
N GLY A 29 15.84 9.38 4.53
CA GLY A 29 15.25 8.55 3.47
C GLY A 29 16.14 8.37 2.24
N THR A 30 16.87 9.41 1.82
CA THR A 30 17.82 9.31 0.70
C THR A 30 19.03 8.43 1.05
N ALA A 31 19.54 8.54 2.28
CA ALA A 31 20.69 7.78 2.74
C ALA A 31 20.35 6.29 2.85
N ASP A 32 19.16 5.97 3.38
CA ASP A 32 18.67 4.59 3.44
C ASP A 32 18.40 4.01 2.07
N TYR A 33 17.81 4.79 1.15
CA TYR A 33 17.68 4.35 -0.23
C TYR A 33 19.04 4.03 -0.85
N ALA A 34 20.01 4.93 -0.73
CA ALA A 34 21.35 4.71 -1.29
C ALA A 34 22.05 3.47 -0.71
N ARG A 35 21.81 3.18 0.56
CA ARG A 35 22.39 2.03 1.27
C ARG A 35 21.70 0.71 0.90
N LEU A 36 20.37 0.69 0.84
CA LEU A 36 19.57 -0.54 0.75
C LEU A 36 19.13 -0.90 -0.67
N ALA A 37 18.95 0.10 -1.54
CA ALA A 37 18.46 -0.12 -2.91
C ALA A 37 19.36 -1.07 -3.73
N PRO A 38 20.71 -1.02 -3.67
CA PRO A 38 21.55 -1.94 -4.45
C PRO A 38 21.26 -3.42 -4.18
N ASP A 39 21.08 -3.80 -2.91
CA ASP A 39 20.82 -5.19 -2.51
C ASP A 39 19.44 -5.67 -2.97
N TRP A 40 18.43 -4.79 -2.90
CA TRP A 40 17.08 -5.10 -3.35
C TRP A 40 16.98 -5.13 -4.88
N LEU A 41 17.64 -4.23 -5.58
CA LEU A 41 17.76 -4.26 -7.04
C LEU A 41 18.50 -5.52 -7.52
N ALA A 42 19.55 -5.96 -6.81
CA ALA A 42 20.21 -7.23 -7.07
C ALA A 42 19.24 -8.41 -6.90
N SER A 43 18.38 -8.38 -5.88
CA SER A 43 17.33 -9.38 -5.65
C SER A 43 16.31 -9.43 -6.79
N LEU A 44 15.95 -8.28 -7.37
CA LEU A 44 15.09 -8.19 -8.56
C LEU A 44 15.78 -8.74 -9.83
N SER A 45 17.07 -8.47 -10.03
CA SER A 45 17.83 -8.97 -11.19
C SER A 45 18.04 -10.50 -11.18
N GLY A 46 17.86 -11.15 -10.03
CA GLY A 46 17.93 -12.60 -9.89
C GLY A 46 16.75 -13.35 -10.54
N ILE A 47 15.67 -12.65 -10.90
CA ILE A 47 14.45 -13.22 -11.48
C ILE A 47 14.73 -13.84 -12.87
N ASP A 48 15.55 -13.19 -13.70
CA ASP A 48 15.90 -13.66 -15.05
C ASP A 48 16.76 -14.93 -15.05
N ARG A 49 17.64 -15.10 -14.06
CA ARG A 49 18.53 -16.27 -13.95
C ARG A 49 17.79 -17.56 -13.57
N LEU A 50 16.52 -17.45 -13.20
CA LEU A 50 15.71 -18.54 -12.67
C LEU A 50 14.62 -19.04 -13.62
N GLU A 51 14.36 -18.34 -14.73
CA GLU A 51 13.57 -18.85 -15.88
C GLU A 51 14.33 -20.02 -16.58
N ALA A 52 15.67 -20.00 -16.53
CA ALA A 52 16.51 -21.02 -17.15
C ALA A 52 16.60 -22.35 -16.36
N ALA A 53 16.17 -22.38 -15.09
CA ALA A 53 16.31 -23.54 -14.18
C ALA A 53 14.99 -24.32 -13.98
N ALA A 54 14.23 -24.51 -15.06
CA ALA A 54 12.82 -24.94 -15.11
C ALA A 54 12.45 -26.36 -14.60
N TRP A 55 13.15 -26.92 -13.61
CA TRP A 55 12.98 -28.32 -13.15
C TRP A 55 12.54 -28.50 -11.68
N GLN A 56 12.27 -27.43 -10.93
CA GLN A 56 11.60 -27.51 -9.61
C GLN A 56 10.54 -26.40 -9.53
N ARG A 57 9.35 -26.68 -10.06
CA ARG A 57 8.41 -25.65 -10.54
C ARG A 57 7.64 -24.88 -9.45
N ASP A 58 7.30 -25.50 -8.32
CA ASP A 58 6.27 -24.89 -7.47
C ASP A 58 6.87 -24.06 -6.31
N ASN A 59 7.72 -24.65 -5.46
CA ASN A 59 8.27 -23.94 -4.30
C ASN A 59 9.23 -22.78 -4.66
N ALA A 60 10.03 -22.94 -5.72
CA ALA A 60 10.99 -21.92 -6.11
C ALA A 60 10.29 -20.70 -6.72
N PHE A 61 9.14 -20.88 -7.39
CA PHE A 61 8.38 -19.78 -7.98
C PHE A 61 7.59 -18.99 -6.94
N VAL A 62 6.93 -19.70 -6.01
CA VAL A 62 6.25 -19.09 -4.85
C VAL A 62 7.20 -18.23 -4.01
N LEU A 63 8.37 -18.76 -3.68
CA LEU A 63 9.39 -18.00 -2.93
C LEU A 63 9.81 -16.75 -3.71
N LYS A 64 9.95 -16.82 -5.04
CA LYS A 64 10.33 -15.66 -5.87
C LYS A 64 9.27 -14.57 -5.85
N ILE A 65 7.99 -14.91 -6.00
CA ILE A 65 6.91 -13.91 -5.94
C ILE A 65 6.86 -13.27 -4.54
N LYS A 66 7.05 -14.05 -3.48
CA LYS A 66 7.16 -13.52 -2.12
C LYS A 66 8.35 -12.55 -1.97
N TYR A 67 9.53 -12.92 -2.45
CA TYR A 67 10.71 -12.03 -2.43
C TYR A 67 10.52 -10.79 -3.30
N LEU A 68 9.92 -10.93 -4.48
CA LEU A 68 9.60 -9.83 -5.39
C LEU A 68 8.63 -8.83 -4.75
N ARG A 69 7.54 -9.33 -4.14
CA ARG A 69 6.58 -8.51 -3.39
C ARG A 69 7.29 -7.73 -2.29
N GLN A 70 8.09 -8.42 -1.47
CA GLN A 70 8.85 -7.77 -0.39
C GLN A 70 9.82 -6.72 -0.93
N ALA A 71 10.63 -7.05 -1.94
CA ALA A 71 11.62 -6.13 -2.51
C ALA A 71 10.96 -4.88 -3.12
N ILE A 72 9.86 -5.05 -3.87
CA ILE A 72 9.11 -3.94 -4.46
C ILE A 72 8.48 -3.08 -3.37
N PHE A 73 7.86 -3.70 -2.37
CA PHE A 73 7.29 -2.97 -1.23
C PHE A 73 8.36 -2.15 -0.51
N ARG A 74 9.56 -2.71 -0.29
CA ARG A 74 10.69 -1.99 0.32
C ARG A 74 11.15 -0.79 -0.51
N LEU A 75 11.38 -1.02 -1.79
CA LEU A 75 11.86 0.02 -2.71
C LEU A 75 10.84 1.14 -2.86
N SER A 76 9.56 0.81 -3.05
CA SER A 76 8.50 1.80 -3.21
C SER A 76 8.39 2.71 -1.99
N SER A 77 8.45 2.11 -0.80
CA SER A 77 8.33 2.84 0.46
C SER A 77 9.52 3.74 0.73
N LEU A 78 10.76 3.26 0.48
CA LEU A 78 11.95 4.10 0.61
C LEU A 78 11.96 5.25 -0.39
N GLU A 79 11.56 5.01 -1.64
CA GLU A 79 11.52 6.10 -2.63
C GLU A 79 10.51 7.17 -2.22
N CYS A 80 9.35 6.79 -1.71
CA CYS A 80 8.38 7.75 -1.21
C CYS A 80 8.88 8.49 0.04
N ALA A 81 9.57 7.82 0.97
CA ALA A 81 10.21 8.45 2.12
C ALA A 81 11.31 9.45 1.72
N ALA A 82 12.13 9.07 0.73
CA ALA A 82 13.18 9.91 0.14
C ALA A 82 12.63 11.09 -0.67
N GLY A 83 11.31 11.20 -0.85
CA GLY A 83 10.68 12.30 -1.56
C GLY A 83 10.73 12.16 -3.08
N ALA A 84 10.62 10.92 -3.60
CA ALA A 84 10.34 10.70 -5.02
C ALA A 84 9.04 11.39 -5.45
N THR A 85 8.92 11.64 -6.76
CA THR A 85 7.72 12.27 -7.32
C THR A 85 6.47 11.42 -7.07
N ALA A 86 5.31 12.08 -6.93
CA ALA A 86 4.06 11.38 -6.71
C ALA A 86 3.71 10.41 -7.85
N GLU A 87 4.07 10.74 -9.09
CA GLU A 87 3.93 9.84 -10.24
C GLU A 87 4.74 8.55 -10.05
N ARG A 88 6.01 8.67 -9.65
CA ARG A 88 6.90 7.52 -9.44
C ARG A 88 6.40 6.61 -8.32
N CYS A 89 5.99 7.18 -7.20
CA CYS A 89 5.36 6.43 -6.11
C CYS A 89 4.09 5.71 -6.55
N ARG A 90 3.20 6.38 -7.30
CA ARG A 90 1.97 5.76 -7.83
C ARG A 90 2.26 4.60 -8.78
N MET A 91 3.29 4.72 -9.62
CA MET A 91 3.71 3.62 -10.51
C MET A 91 4.17 2.40 -9.70
N TRP A 92 4.91 2.60 -8.62
CA TRP A 92 5.30 1.50 -7.73
C TRP A 92 4.10 0.83 -7.05
N PHE A 93 3.16 1.62 -6.51
CA PHE A 93 1.94 1.08 -5.91
C PHE A 93 1.12 0.28 -6.92
N ASN A 94 1.03 0.74 -8.17
CA ASN A 94 0.36 -0.01 -9.24
C ASN A 94 1.06 -1.33 -9.56
N CYS A 95 2.40 -1.34 -9.62
CA CYS A 95 3.16 -2.59 -9.83
C CYS A 95 2.89 -3.59 -8.69
N LEU A 96 2.93 -3.12 -7.44
CA LEU A 96 2.68 -3.95 -6.27
C LEU A 96 1.25 -4.50 -6.27
N ALA A 97 0.25 -3.64 -6.47
CA ALA A 97 -1.15 -4.04 -6.56
C ALA A 97 -1.38 -5.09 -7.67
N SER A 98 -0.74 -4.90 -8.83
CA SER A 98 -0.85 -5.82 -9.96
C SER A 98 -0.24 -7.19 -9.67
N ILE A 99 0.84 -7.28 -8.89
CA ILE A 99 1.45 -8.55 -8.45
C ILE A 99 0.57 -9.25 -7.42
N LEU A 100 0.00 -8.49 -6.49
CA LEU A 100 -0.84 -8.99 -5.40
C LEU A 100 -2.18 -9.52 -5.92
N SER A 101 -2.71 -8.93 -7.01
CA SER A 101 -3.96 -9.33 -7.65
C SER A 101 -3.85 -10.53 -8.61
N GLN A 102 -2.65 -11.06 -8.90
CA GLN A 102 -2.50 -12.17 -9.83
C GLN A 102 -2.86 -13.52 -9.21
N LYS A 103 -3.67 -14.30 -9.93
CA LYS A 103 -3.76 -15.75 -9.75
C LYS A 103 -2.73 -16.43 -10.66
N LEU A 104 -1.80 -17.18 -10.07
CA LEU A 104 -0.76 -17.86 -10.82
C LEU A 104 -1.32 -19.17 -11.42
N ILE A 105 -1.16 -19.36 -12.73
CA ILE A 105 -1.73 -20.50 -13.46
C ILE A 105 -1.16 -21.81 -12.91
N GLY A 106 -2.04 -22.69 -12.42
CA GLY A 106 -1.67 -24.00 -11.91
C GLY A 106 -1.46 -24.08 -10.39
N GLU A 107 -1.54 -22.96 -9.66
CA GLU A 107 -1.36 -22.93 -8.21
C GLU A 107 -2.55 -22.30 -7.48
N ASN A 108 -2.89 -22.88 -6.32
CA ASN A 108 -3.79 -22.29 -5.33
C ASN A 108 -3.03 -21.28 -4.45
N TYR A 109 -2.21 -20.41 -5.03
CA TYR A 109 -1.58 -19.34 -4.25
C TYR A 109 -2.65 -18.30 -3.93
N PRO A 110 -2.89 -17.96 -2.64
CA PRO A 110 -3.93 -17.02 -2.29
C PRO A 110 -3.61 -15.65 -2.90
N ILE A 111 -4.61 -15.08 -3.55
CA ILE A 111 -4.62 -13.68 -3.94
C ILE A 111 -4.62 -12.89 -2.62
N ASP A 112 -3.76 -11.89 -2.51
CA ASP A 112 -3.82 -10.96 -1.37
C ASP A 112 -4.69 -9.77 -1.78
N SER A 113 -6.00 -10.03 -1.80
CA SER A 113 -6.99 -9.10 -2.32
C SER A 113 -7.03 -7.81 -1.49
N GLU A 114 -6.86 -7.91 -0.17
CA GLU A 114 -6.80 -6.77 0.73
C GLU A 114 -5.62 -5.86 0.40
N GLU A 115 -4.40 -6.42 0.42
CA GLU A 115 -3.19 -5.66 0.14
C GLU A 115 -3.20 -5.08 -1.29
N ALA A 116 -3.71 -5.85 -2.27
CA ALA A 116 -3.85 -5.37 -3.65
C ALA A 116 -4.77 -4.14 -3.76
N VAL A 117 -5.93 -4.17 -3.09
CA VAL A 117 -6.88 -3.05 -3.10
C VAL A 117 -6.29 -1.82 -2.39
N THR A 118 -5.58 -2.01 -1.29
CA THR A 118 -4.84 -0.95 -0.59
C THR A 118 -3.88 -0.24 -1.55
N PHE A 119 -3.07 -0.98 -2.28
CA PHE A 119 -2.12 -0.37 -3.22
C PHE A 119 -2.75 0.19 -4.49
N PHE A 120 -3.88 -0.35 -4.97
CA PHE A 120 -4.64 0.31 -6.06
C PHE A 120 -5.19 1.67 -5.60
N ALA A 121 -5.70 1.77 -4.37
CA ALA A 121 -6.17 3.03 -3.82
C ALA A 121 -5.04 4.08 -3.73
N LEU A 122 -3.86 3.68 -3.26
CA LEU A 122 -2.66 4.54 -3.20
C LEU A 122 -2.14 4.92 -4.59
N ALA A 123 -2.24 4.02 -5.56
CA ALA A 123 -1.96 4.31 -6.97
C ALA A 123 -3.00 5.24 -7.61
N ARG A 124 -4.13 5.49 -6.92
CA ARG A 124 -5.32 6.21 -7.42
C ARG A 124 -6.01 5.49 -8.60
N ASP A 125 -5.90 4.17 -8.65
CA ASP A 125 -6.65 3.34 -9.59
C ASP A 125 -8.01 2.94 -8.98
N PHE A 126 -9.00 3.79 -9.24
CA PHE A 126 -10.38 3.58 -8.81
C PHE A 126 -11.26 2.96 -9.90
N SER A 127 -10.67 2.24 -10.87
CA SER A 127 -11.40 1.64 -11.98
C SER A 127 -12.48 0.66 -11.51
N LEU A 128 -13.75 1.07 -11.57
CA LEU A 128 -14.89 0.22 -11.16
C LEU A 128 -15.01 -1.05 -11.99
N GLU A 129 -14.57 -1.04 -13.26
CA GLU A 129 -14.57 -2.23 -14.13
C GLU A 129 -13.66 -3.33 -13.57
N ARG A 130 -12.52 -2.96 -12.98
CA ARG A 130 -11.61 -3.91 -12.30
C ARG A 130 -12.32 -4.57 -11.11
N TYR A 131 -13.21 -3.83 -10.45
CA TYR A 131 -13.84 -4.22 -9.19
C TYR A 131 -15.15 -5.00 -9.33
N GLN A 132 -15.61 -5.25 -10.56
CA GLN A 132 -16.91 -5.85 -10.82
C GLN A 132 -16.96 -7.35 -10.46
N ASP A 133 -15.92 -8.10 -10.81
CA ASP A 133 -15.84 -9.55 -10.62
C ASP A 133 -14.72 -9.97 -9.64
N TRP A 134 -13.96 -9.00 -9.13
CA TRP A 134 -12.85 -9.20 -8.21
C TRP A 134 -12.59 -7.91 -7.42
N PRO A 135 -12.27 -7.92 -6.12
CA PRO A 135 -12.08 -9.10 -5.27
C PRO A 135 -13.38 -9.65 -4.69
N GLU A 136 -13.32 -10.88 -4.16
CA GLU A 136 -14.46 -11.51 -3.51
C GLU A 136 -14.66 -10.90 -2.11
N LYS A 137 -15.91 -10.68 -1.71
CA LYS A 137 -16.22 -10.13 -0.38
C LYS A 137 -15.66 -10.99 0.77
N SER A 138 -15.55 -12.31 0.58
CA SER A 138 -14.97 -13.24 1.54
C SER A 138 -13.50 -13.00 1.82
N ASP A 139 -12.80 -12.25 0.97
CA ASP A 139 -11.38 -11.94 1.15
C ASP A 139 -11.16 -10.85 2.22
N PHE A 140 -12.23 -10.26 2.78
CA PHE A 140 -12.17 -9.11 3.70
C PHE A 140 -12.83 -9.43 5.05
N GLU A 141 -12.04 -9.92 6.00
CA GLU A 141 -12.56 -10.41 7.28
C GLU A 141 -12.62 -9.33 8.38
N GLY A 142 -11.73 -8.33 8.37
CA GLY A 142 -11.62 -7.25 9.37
C GLY A 142 -12.50 -6.03 9.08
N VAL A 143 -12.72 -5.16 10.08
CA VAL A 143 -13.52 -3.93 9.91
C VAL A 143 -12.84 -2.95 8.95
N SER A 144 -11.55 -2.69 9.15
CA SER A 144 -10.72 -1.84 8.27
C SER A 144 -10.80 -2.31 6.82
N SER A 145 -10.62 -3.60 6.59
CA SER A 145 -10.57 -4.18 5.26
C SER A 145 -11.95 -4.24 4.58
N ARG A 146 -13.03 -4.53 5.33
CA ARG A 146 -14.41 -4.41 4.82
C ARG A 146 -14.78 -2.98 4.45
N ILE A 147 -14.33 -2.00 5.23
CA ILE A 147 -14.52 -0.57 4.92
C ILE A 147 -13.78 -0.22 3.64
N LEU A 148 -12.51 -0.60 3.51
CA LEU A 148 -11.73 -0.41 2.30
C LEU A 148 -12.42 -1.04 1.08
N TYR A 149 -12.86 -2.30 1.19
CA TYR A 149 -13.61 -3.00 0.15
C TYR A 149 -14.85 -2.22 -0.28
N GLY A 150 -15.73 -1.82 0.64
CA GLY A 150 -16.96 -1.12 0.25
C GLY A 150 -16.71 0.28 -0.30
N LEU A 151 -15.69 0.97 0.21
CA LEU A 151 -15.26 2.26 -0.35
C LEU A 151 -14.70 2.11 -1.77
N MET A 152 -13.92 1.06 -2.04
CA MET A 152 -13.30 0.81 -3.35
C MET A 152 -14.27 0.25 -4.39
N THR A 153 -15.16 -0.65 -4.00
CA THR A 153 -16.10 -1.30 -4.92
C THR A 153 -17.44 -0.56 -5.03
N GLY A 154 -17.79 0.26 -4.05
CA GLY A 154 -19.12 0.87 -3.92
C GLY A 154 -20.19 -0.09 -3.38
N TYR A 155 -19.84 -1.34 -3.07
CA TYR A 155 -20.78 -2.27 -2.44
C TYR A 155 -21.06 -1.86 -0.98
N PRO A 156 -22.30 -2.03 -0.48
CA PRO A 156 -22.62 -1.74 0.91
C PRO A 156 -21.75 -2.56 1.87
N VAL A 157 -21.08 -1.86 2.80
CA VAL A 157 -20.34 -2.50 3.90
C VAL A 157 -21.34 -3.01 4.93
N VAL A 158 -21.29 -4.30 5.23
CA VAL A 158 -22.02 -4.88 6.37
C VAL A 158 -21.00 -5.10 7.48
N LEU A 159 -21.11 -4.26 8.50
CA LEU A 159 -20.21 -4.26 9.66
C LEU A 159 -20.77 -5.21 10.73
N PRO A 160 -19.92 -5.87 11.53
CA PRO A 160 -20.39 -6.71 12.63
C PRO A 160 -21.24 -5.90 13.63
N GLU A 161 -22.32 -6.50 14.14
CA GLU A 161 -23.24 -5.83 15.09
C GLU A 161 -22.69 -5.72 16.52
N GLU A 162 -21.72 -6.57 16.91
CA GLU A 162 -21.19 -6.59 18.28
C GLU A 162 -19.66 -6.71 18.37
N ASN A 163 -19.14 -5.93 19.31
CA ASN A 163 -17.79 -5.88 19.86
C ASN A 163 -16.65 -5.51 18.89
N PRO A 164 -16.56 -4.23 18.49
CA PRO A 164 -15.40 -3.72 17.79
C PRO A 164 -14.20 -3.68 18.75
N ALA A 165 -13.02 -4.05 18.27
CA ALA A 165 -11.77 -3.66 18.92
C ALA A 165 -11.70 -2.12 19.03
N TYR A 166 -10.86 -1.57 19.90
CA TYR A 166 -10.83 -0.12 20.16
C TYR A 166 -10.57 0.72 18.89
N ASP A 167 -9.79 0.19 17.95
CA ASP A 167 -9.50 0.83 16.66
C ASP A 167 -10.66 0.75 15.65
N ASP A 168 -11.49 -0.29 15.70
CA ASP A 168 -12.66 -0.45 14.84
C ASP A 168 -13.65 0.73 14.98
N GLU A 169 -13.79 1.32 16.17
CA GLU A 169 -14.64 2.51 16.35
C GLU A 169 -14.14 3.68 15.48
N HIS A 170 -12.83 3.90 15.45
CA HIS A 170 -12.24 4.98 14.64
C HIS A 170 -12.36 4.70 13.14
N TRP A 171 -12.24 3.44 12.73
CA TRP A 171 -12.51 3.02 11.35
C TRP A 171 -13.97 3.29 10.94
N LEU A 172 -14.92 2.94 11.81
CA LEU A 172 -16.35 3.19 11.59
C LEU A 172 -16.67 4.69 11.49
N GLN A 173 -16.10 5.50 12.39
CA GLN A 173 -16.23 6.95 12.36
C GLN A 173 -15.67 7.54 11.06
N LEU A 174 -14.53 7.04 10.59
CA LEU A 174 -13.92 7.45 9.32
C LEU A 174 -14.81 7.10 8.13
N TYR A 175 -15.32 5.86 8.05
CA TYR A 175 -16.25 5.44 7.00
C TYR A 175 -17.52 6.31 6.96
N GLN A 176 -18.13 6.57 8.12
CA GLN A 176 -19.29 7.45 8.22
C GLN A 176 -18.97 8.88 7.80
N ALA A 177 -17.80 9.40 8.18
CA ALA A 177 -17.37 10.73 7.79
C ALA A 177 -17.17 10.87 6.27
N ILE A 178 -16.58 9.85 5.63
CA ILE A 178 -16.37 9.81 4.18
C ILE A 178 -17.72 9.73 3.45
N THR A 179 -18.61 8.82 3.86
CA THR A 179 -19.94 8.67 3.23
C THR A 179 -20.81 9.91 3.39
N GLN A 180 -20.65 10.66 4.50
CA GLN A 180 -21.30 11.96 4.72
C GLN A 180 -20.58 13.14 4.05
N LYS A 181 -19.44 12.91 3.39
CA LYS A 181 -18.57 13.94 2.79
C LYS A 181 -18.18 15.06 3.76
N ASN A 182 -17.92 14.71 5.02
CA ASN A 182 -17.59 15.66 6.08
C ASN A 182 -16.08 15.70 6.35
N GLY A 183 -15.37 16.61 5.68
CA GLY A 183 -13.90 16.73 5.79
C GLY A 183 -13.39 16.97 7.22
N THR A 184 -14.13 17.72 8.05
CA THR A 184 -13.76 17.94 9.46
C THR A 184 -13.77 16.64 10.25
N LYS A 185 -14.81 15.81 10.06
CA LYS A 185 -14.90 14.50 10.71
C LYS A 185 -13.88 13.50 10.15
N VAL A 186 -13.61 13.54 8.83
CA VAL A 186 -12.56 12.70 8.21
C VAL A 186 -11.21 13.03 8.85
N LYS A 187 -10.86 14.32 8.93
CA LYS A 187 -9.62 14.76 9.59
C LYS A 187 -9.53 14.26 11.03
N ALA A 188 -10.59 14.45 11.83
CA ALA A 188 -10.61 14.04 13.23
C ALA A 188 -10.42 12.52 13.39
N ALA A 189 -11.11 11.72 12.59
CA ALA A 189 -10.99 10.26 12.62
C ALA A 189 -9.59 9.79 12.17
N CYS A 190 -9.01 10.41 11.15
CA CYS A 190 -7.63 10.15 10.74
C CYS A 190 -6.61 10.48 11.85
N MET A 191 -6.77 11.61 12.54
CA MET A 191 -5.88 11.95 13.66
C MET A 191 -5.99 10.93 14.79
N ALA A 192 -7.20 10.46 15.12
CA ALA A 192 -7.41 9.44 16.15
C ALA A 192 -6.77 8.09 15.79
N LEU A 193 -6.92 7.62 14.54
CA LEU A 193 -6.24 6.40 14.06
C LEU A 193 -4.72 6.55 14.12
N ALA A 194 -4.19 7.68 13.65
CA ALA A 194 -2.75 7.93 13.69
C ALA A 194 -2.22 7.97 15.12
N ASP A 195 -2.93 8.62 16.05
CA ASP A 195 -2.54 8.65 17.46
C ASP A 195 -2.59 7.26 18.11
N TYR A 196 -3.57 6.42 17.77
CA TYR A 196 -3.64 5.02 18.21
C TYR A 196 -2.41 4.22 17.76
N TRP A 197 -2.11 4.23 16.46
CA TRP A 197 -0.99 3.46 15.91
C TRP A 197 0.36 3.96 16.38
N LEU A 198 0.57 5.29 16.39
CA LEU A 198 1.80 5.88 16.92
C LEU A 198 2.01 5.50 18.38
N HIS A 199 0.95 5.50 19.20
CA HIS A 199 1.03 5.06 20.58
C HIS A 199 1.35 3.56 20.70
N ASP A 200 0.69 2.71 19.90
CA ASP A 200 0.94 1.27 19.90
C ASP A 200 2.40 0.93 19.56
N TYR A 201 2.98 1.62 18.56
CA TYR A 201 4.38 1.46 18.20
C TYR A 201 5.34 1.88 19.31
N GLU A 202 5.06 3.00 19.98
CA GLU A 202 5.84 3.48 21.12
C GLU A 202 5.81 2.49 22.28
N VAL A 203 4.65 1.88 22.57
CA VAL A 203 4.45 0.99 23.72
C VAL A 203 5.01 -0.40 23.48
N ASN A 204 4.83 -0.96 22.28
CA ASN A 204 5.20 -2.35 22.00
C ASN A 204 6.67 -2.51 21.62
N GLU A 205 7.48 -1.44 21.68
CA GLU A 205 8.86 -1.41 21.19
C GLU A 205 8.97 -2.07 19.80
N VAL A 206 7.92 -1.96 19.00
CA VAL A 206 7.99 -2.40 17.61
C VAL A 206 9.14 -1.57 17.04
N PRO A 207 10.11 -2.16 16.33
CA PRO A 207 11.30 -1.45 15.84
C PRO A 207 11.01 -0.34 14.81
N VAL A 208 9.82 0.28 14.86
CA VAL A 208 9.13 1.18 13.94
C VAL A 208 9.66 2.63 13.95
N TYR A 209 10.62 2.94 14.81
CA TYR A 209 11.48 4.13 14.64
C TYR A 209 12.89 3.78 14.16
N ASP A 210 13.09 2.58 13.62
CA ASP A 210 14.26 2.29 12.80
C ASP A 210 14.03 2.90 11.42
N GLN A 211 14.77 3.97 11.10
CA GLN A 211 14.80 4.58 9.76
C GLN A 211 15.09 3.51 8.67
N GLU A 212 15.68 2.38 9.06
CA GLU A 212 15.94 1.24 8.20
C GLU A 212 14.72 0.32 7.93
N GLN A 213 13.62 0.39 8.69
CA GLN A 213 12.48 -0.56 8.63
C GLN A 213 11.22 -0.01 7.97
N PHE A 214 11.39 0.85 6.96
CA PHE A 214 10.34 1.53 6.18
C PHE A 214 9.77 2.75 6.89
N PRO A 215 9.24 3.75 6.16
CA PRO A 215 8.14 4.51 6.72
C PRO A 215 7.03 3.52 7.08
N CYS A 216 6.80 3.29 8.37
CA CYS A 216 5.59 2.63 8.82
C CYS A 216 4.43 3.62 8.60
N PHE A 217 3.97 3.71 7.36
CA PHE A 217 2.73 4.39 7.00
C PHE A 217 1.71 3.26 6.96
N GLU A 218 0.85 3.14 7.97
CA GLU A 218 -0.24 2.16 7.97
C GLU A 218 -0.95 2.22 6.62
N PRO A 219 -0.78 1.22 5.74
CA PRO A 219 -1.05 1.39 4.32
C PRO A 219 -2.56 1.48 4.09
N ASP A 220 -3.36 0.79 4.91
CA ASP A 220 -4.82 0.86 4.88
C ASP A 220 -5.32 2.24 5.32
N CYS A 221 -4.70 2.83 6.35
CA CYS A 221 -5.01 4.19 6.78
C CYS A 221 -4.72 5.19 5.64
N ASN A 222 -3.58 5.02 4.97
CA ASN A 222 -3.21 5.84 3.82
C ASN A 222 -4.16 5.63 2.63
N ALA A 223 -4.55 4.38 2.34
CA ALA A 223 -5.46 4.05 1.26
C ALA A 223 -6.83 4.70 1.47
N ILE A 224 -7.39 4.62 2.69
CA ILE A 224 -8.70 5.22 2.99
C ILE A 224 -8.64 6.75 2.91
N LEU A 225 -7.55 7.39 3.35
CA LEU A 225 -7.37 8.82 3.13
C LEU A 225 -7.22 9.16 1.63
N ALA A 226 -6.49 8.36 0.85
CA ALA A 226 -6.36 8.56 -0.59
C ALA A 226 -7.72 8.46 -1.30
N ILE A 227 -8.58 7.52 -0.90
CA ILE A 227 -9.97 7.43 -1.37
C ILE A 227 -10.73 8.72 -1.04
N ALA A 228 -10.67 9.17 0.22
CA ALA A 228 -11.38 10.38 0.65
C ALA A 228 -10.94 11.61 -0.17
N LEU A 229 -9.62 11.80 -0.34
CA LEU A 229 -9.04 12.94 -1.05
C LEU A 229 -9.33 12.90 -2.56
N TYR A 230 -9.13 11.76 -3.22
CA TYR A 230 -9.04 11.72 -4.68
C TYR A 230 -10.28 11.15 -5.36
N ARG A 231 -10.92 10.15 -4.76
CA ARG A 231 -12.17 9.59 -5.29
C ARG A 231 -13.36 10.42 -4.83
N GLU A 232 -13.47 10.67 -3.53
CA GLU A 232 -14.62 11.35 -2.95
C GLU A 232 -14.48 12.89 -2.94
N GLN A 233 -13.29 13.40 -3.28
CA GLN A 233 -12.97 14.83 -3.40
C GLN A 233 -13.18 15.60 -2.09
N ILE A 234 -12.85 14.98 -0.96
CA ILE A 234 -12.97 15.57 0.37
C ILE A 234 -11.64 16.21 0.76
N PRO A 235 -11.51 17.55 0.83
CA PRO A 235 -10.25 18.19 1.19
C PRO A 235 -9.93 17.98 2.68
N VAL A 236 -8.73 17.48 2.96
CA VAL A 236 -8.20 17.27 4.31
C VAL A 236 -6.77 17.80 4.38
N VAL A 237 -6.47 18.63 5.38
CA VAL A 237 -5.14 19.23 5.58
C VAL A 237 -4.70 19.01 7.02
N PHE A 238 -3.47 18.50 7.20
CA PHE A 238 -2.82 18.32 8.50
C PHE A 238 -1.77 19.41 8.73
N GLU A 239 -1.91 20.15 9.83
CA GLU A 239 -0.98 21.21 10.22
C GLU A 239 0.24 20.63 10.95
N GLU A 240 0.02 19.56 11.71
CA GLU A 240 1.02 18.87 12.50
C GLU A 240 1.83 17.90 11.63
N GLU A 241 3.15 17.98 11.77
CA GLU A 241 4.08 17.20 10.95
C GLU A 241 3.94 15.68 11.16
N LYS A 242 3.64 15.23 12.39
CA LYS A 242 3.47 13.80 12.70
C LYS A 242 2.39 13.14 11.82
N TYR A 243 1.26 13.81 11.59
CA TYR A 243 0.18 13.27 10.76
C TYR A 243 0.52 13.34 9.27
N ARG A 244 1.22 14.41 8.83
CA ARG A 244 1.72 14.48 7.44
C ARG A 244 2.69 13.36 7.11
N ARG A 245 3.54 12.97 8.07
CA ARG A 245 4.47 11.84 7.92
C ARG A 245 3.75 10.50 7.97
N PHE A 246 2.80 10.32 8.89
CA PHE A 246 1.99 9.09 8.99
C PHE A 246 1.17 8.82 7.71
N TYR A 247 0.60 9.87 7.12
CA TYR A 247 -0.21 9.81 5.90
C TYR A 247 0.55 10.13 4.61
N LEU A 248 1.87 9.93 4.62
CA LEU A 248 2.74 10.37 3.54
C LEU A 248 2.33 9.84 2.16
N ALA A 249 1.98 8.56 2.05
CA ALA A 249 1.62 7.93 0.77
C ALA A 249 0.31 8.49 0.19
N ALA A 250 -0.65 8.83 1.06
CA ALA A 250 -1.89 9.48 0.66
C ALA A 250 -1.69 10.94 0.23
N LEU A 251 -0.74 11.66 0.87
CA LEU A 251 -0.51 13.10 0.70
C LEU A 251 0.61 13.42 -0.32
N LEU A 252 0.89 12.50 -1.24
CA LEU A 252 1.79 12.75 -2.35
C LEU A 252 1.13 13.73 -3.33
N GLU A 253 1.77 14.86 -3.60
CA GLU A 253 1.30 15.87 -4.58
C GLU A 253 1.98 15.66 -5.94
#